data_AF-A0A820MZV0-F1
#
_entry.id   AF-A0A820MZV0-F1
#
_cell.length_a   1.000
_cell.length_b   1.000
_cell.length_c   1.000
_cell.angle_alpha   90.00
_cell.angle_beta   90.00
_cell.angle_gamma   90.00
#
_symmetry.space_group_name_H-M   'P 1'
#
loop_
_entity.id
_entity.type
_entity.pdbx_description
1 polymer ?
#
loop_
_entity_poly.entity_id
_entity_poly.type
_entity_poly.pdbx_seq_one_letter_code
_entity_poly.pdbx_strand_id
1 'polypeptide(L)'
;HFLSADMEKFHELWIMNEERCREMTQKLLDADRIIFEQQLGLPWSPTDLEFMNNVGPIDATKIPKPSIDVVREILTDQQDENSTGNLISNTTMKAILELLCDEGDFLVEPKLLALLDPLETNEKSLIKLDAIFRALKVENEEDIKVMAKFFVDHIQQNKDKQS
;
A
#
# COMPACT_ATOMS: atom_id res chain seq x y z
N HIS A 1 -21.09 18.52 -19.18
CA HIS A 1 -22.48 18.34 -18.69
C HIS A 1 -22.89 16.85 -18.64
N PHE A 2 -22.64 16.05 -19.68
CA PHE A 2 -22.97 14.61 -19.71
C PHE A 2 -22.20 13.76 -18.67
N LEU A 3 -20.87 13.84 -18.68
CA LEU A 3 -20.00 13.11 -17.73
C LEU A 3 -20.30 13.40 -16.25
N SER A 4 -20.67 14.64 -15.92
CA SER A 4 -20.98 15.01 -14.54
C SER A 4 -22.32 14.42 -14.08
N ALA A 5 -23.32 14.38 -14.96
CA ALA A 5 -24.61 13.76 -14.66
C ALA A 5 -24.51 12.23 -14.56
N ASP A 6 -23.64 11.61 -15.35
CA ASP A 6 -23.37 10.17 -15.27
C ASP A 6 -22.65 9.80 -13.96
N MET A 7 -21.68 10.61 -13.52
CA MET A 7 -21.00 10.41 -12.24
C MET A 7 -21.93 10.58 -11.04
N GLU A 8 -22.86 11.52 -11.09
CA GLU A 8 -23.88 11.72 -10.05
C GLU A 8 -24.81 10.50 -9.95
N LYS A 9 -25.35 10.02 -11.08
CA LYS A 9 -26.15 8.79 -11.11
C LYS A 9 -25.40 7.57 -10.61
N PHE A 10 -24.12 7.43 -10.98
CA PHE A 10 -23.28 6.34 -10.52
C PHE A 10 -23.10 6.39 -9.00
N HIS A 11 -22.86 7.58 -8.45
CA HIS A 11 -22.71 7.79 -7.02
C HIS A 11 -23.99 7.44 -6.25
N GLU A 12 -25.15 7.88 -6.74
CA GLU A 12 -26.45 7.53 -6.14
C GLU A 12 -26.73 6.02 -6.17
N LEU A 13 -26.51 5.38 -7.31
CA LEU A 13 -26.66 3.92 -7.47
C LEU A 13 -25.72 3.15 -6.55
N TRP A 14 -24.49 3.65 -6.38
CA TRP A 14 -23.52 3.06 -5.46
C TRP A 14 -24.05 3.09 -4.02
N ILE A 15 -24.43 4.27 -3.52
CA ILE A 15 -24.94 4.43 -2.15
C ILE A 15 -26.16 3.53 -1.92
N MET A 16 -27.07 3.49 -2.88
CA MET A 16 -28.26 2.64 -2.78
C MET A 16 -27.90 1.14 -2.70
N ASN A 17 -26.97 0.67 -3.55
CA ASN A 17 -26.53 -0.72 -3.52
C ASN A 17 -25.74 -1.06 -2.26
N GLU A 18 -24.89 -0.15 -1.80
CA GLU A 18 -24.12 -0.29 -0.57
C GLU A 18 -25.04 -0.44 0.64
N GLU A 19 -26.06 0.41 0.76
CA GLU A 19 -27.06 0.29 1.82
C GLU A 19 -27.81 -1.05 1.74
N ARG A 20 -28.20 -1.47 0.53
CA ARG A 20 -28.87 -2.77 0.34
C ARG A 20 -27.98 -3.95 0.76
N CYS A 21 -26.69 -3.89 0.44
CA CYS A 21 -25.72 -4.90 0.88
C CYS A 21 -25.56 -4.88 2.40
N ARG A 22 -25.48 -3.70 3.02
CA ARG A 22 -25.39 -3.53 4.47
C ARG A 22 -26.59 -4.15 5.20
N GLU A 23 -27.80 -3.90 4.74
CA GLU A 23 -29.02 -4.51 5.28
C GLU A 23 -29.00 -6.05 5.18
N MET A 24 -28.51 -6.59 4.07
CA MET A 24 -28.43 -8.03 3.86
C MET A 24 -27.40 -8.67 4.79
N THR A 25 -26.23 -8.05 4.94
CA THR A 25 -25.21 -8.52 5.87
C THR A 25 -25.70 -8.49 7.31
N GLN A 26 -26.42 -7.45 7.72
CA GLN A 26 -27.00 -7.40 9.07
C GLN A 26 -27.94 -8.59 9.33
N LYS A 27 -28.82 -8.90 8.38
CA LYS A 27 -29.72 -10.07 8.46
C LYS A 27 -28.94 -11.37 8.54
N LEU A 28 -27.83 -11.48 7.81
CA LEU A 28 -26.97 -12.65 7.84
C LEU A 28 -26.29 -12.80 9.22
N LEU A 29 -25.77 -11.72 9.79
CA LEU A 29 -25.15 -11.71 11.12
C LEU A 29 -26.16 -12.04 12.22
N ASP A 30 -27.39 -11.53 12.12
CA ASP A 30 -28.45 -11.86 13.05
C ASP A 30 -28.82 -13.35 12.98
N ALA A 31 -28.88 -13.91 11.77
CA ALA A 31 -29.12 -15.34 11.58
C ALA A 31 -27.96 -16.20 12.12
N ASP A 32 -26.72 -15.81 11.84
CA ASP A 32 -25.51 -16.45 12.34
C ASP A 32 -25.49 -16.45 13.87
N ARG A 33 -25.78 -15.30 14.49
CA ARG A 33 -25.91 -15.17 15.94
C ARG A 33 -26.96 -16.12 16.51
N ILE A 34 -28.14 -16.20 15.91
CA ILE A 34 -29.19 -17.13 16.34
C ILE A 34 -28.71 -18.58 16.27
N ILE A 35 -28.03 -18.98 15.20
CA ILE A 35 -27.51 -20.34 15.04
C ILE A 35 -26.46 -20.64 16.12
N PHE A 36 -25.51 -19.73 16.35
CA PHE A 36 -24.47 -19.89 17.36
C PHE A 36 -25.06 -19.99 18.78
N GLU A 37 -25.90 -19.03 19.16
CA GLU A 37 -26.42 -18.96 20.52
C GLU A 37 -27.49 -20.02 20.79
N GLN A 38 -28.44 -20.22 19.86
CA GLN A 38 -29.63 -21.06 20.12
C GLN A 38 -29.46 -22.51 19.69
N GLN A 39 -28.81 -22.78 18.54
CA GLN A 39 -28.67 -24.16 18.04
C GLN A 39 -27.41 -24.83 18.58
N LEU A 40 -26.30 -24.09 18.68
CA LEU A 40 -25.01 -24.64 19.08
C LEU A 40 -24.69 -24.41 20.56
N GLY A 41 -25.37 -23.45 21.22
CA GLY A 41 -25.09 -23.09 22.61
C GLY A 41 -23.68 -22.50 22.81
N LEU A 42 -23.12 -21.90 21.76
CA LEU A 42 -21.80 -21.28 21.77
C LEU A 42 -21.93 -19.75 21.85
N PRO A 43 -20.96 -19.06 22.48
CA PRO A 43 -20.94 -17.60 22.46
C PRO A 43 -20.68 -17.10 21.03
N TRP A 44 -21.51 -16.19 20.55
CA TRP A 44 -21.31 -15.52 19.28
C TRP A 44 -20.34 -14.34 19.44
N SER A 45 -19.42 -14.19 18.48
CA SER A 45 -18.51 -13.04 18.41
C SER A 45 -18.61 -12.41 17.02
N PRO A 46 -18.88 -11.09 16.92
CA PRO A 46 -18.93 -10.41 15.64
C PRO A 46 -17.57 -10.45 14.94
N THR A 47 -17.58 -10.62 13.62
CA THR A 47 -16.38 -10.45 12.79
C THR A 47 -16.05 -8.96 12.69
N ASP A 48 -14.77 -8.63 12.49
CA ASP A 48 -14.37 -7.28 12.13
C ASP A 48 -14.98 -6.90 10.77
N LEU A 49 -15.76 -5.81 10.76
CA LEU A 49 -16.47 -5.28 9.60
C LEU A 49 -16.09 -3.83 9.31
N GLU A 50 -14.88 -3.40 9.72
CA GLU A 50 -14.39 -2.04 9.45
C GLU A 50 -14.53 -1.63 7.98
N PHE A 51 -14.38 -2.57 7.05
CA PHE A 51 -14.54 -2.32 5.61
C PHE A 51 -15.95 -1.84 5.20
N MET A 52 -16.99 -2.15 5.99
CA MET A 52 -18.39 -1.75 5.74
C MET A 52 -18.75 -0.34 6.22
N ASN A 53 -17.84 0.32 6.95
CA ASN A 53 -18.00 1.70 7.41
C ASN A 53 -17.75 2.73 6.31
N ASN A 54 -17.20 2.30 5.18
CA ASN A 54 -17.07 3.16 4.01
C ASN A 54 -18.46 3.54 3.48
N VAL A 55 -18.56 4.74 2.91
CA VAL A 55 -19.76 5.23 2.24
C VAL A 55 -19.35 5.83 0.91
N GLY A 56 -19.94 5.32 -0.16
CA GLY A 56 -19.73 5.80 -1.52
C GLY A 56 -18.64 5.06 -2.30
N PRO A 57 -18.52 5.34 -3.62
CA PRO A 57 -17.51 4.74 -4.47
C PRO A 57 -16.11 4.93 -3.90
N ILE A 58 -15.24 3.92 -4.11
CA ILE A 58 -13.83 4.02 -3.75
C ILE A 58 -13.27 5.27 -4.42
N ASP A 59 -12.89 6.24 -3.61
CA ASP A 59 -12.25 7.44 -4.09
C ASP A 59 -10.86 7.06 -4.61
N ALA A 60 -10.69 7.08 -5.93
CA ALA A 60 -9.42 6.74 -6.56
C ALA A 60 -8.27 7.63 -6.06
N THR A 61 -8.57 8.81 -5.50
CA THR A 61 -7.57 9.70 -4.88
C THR A 61 -7.12 9.24 -3.50
N LYS A 62 -7.89 8.36 -2.84
CA LYS A 62 -7.56 7.78 -1.53
C LYS A 62 -6.91 6.40 -1.63
N ILE A 63 -6.84 5.82 -2.83
CA ILE A 63 -6.09 4.57 -3.04
C ILE A 63 -4.61 4.96 -2.87
N PRO A 64 -3.91 4.40 -1.87
CA PRO A 64 -2.49 4.68 -1.69
C PRO A 64 -1.76 4.33 -2.98
N LYS A 65 -0.87 5.21 -3.44
CA LYS A 65 -0.03 4.93 -4.59
C LYS A 65 0.74 3.63 -4.31
N PRO A 66 0.71 2.63 -5.22
CA PRO A 66 1.52 1.44 -5.10
C PRO A 66 3.00 1.79 -4.95
N SER A 67 3.72 1.03 -4.13
CA SER A 67 5.14 1.28 -3.85
C SER A 67 6.00 1.37 -5.12
N ILE A 68 5.67 0.57 -6.13
CA ILE A 68 6.37 0.56 -7.43
C ILE A 68 6.16 1.85 -8.25
N ASP A 69 4.97 2.45 -8.19
CA ASP A 69 4.67 3.69 -8.89
C ASP A 69 5.39 4.87 -8.23
N VAL A 70 5.46 4.86 -6.90
CA VAL A 70 6.22 5.85 -6.12
C VAL A 70 7.71 5.76 -6.43
N VAL A 71 8.28 4.56 -6.48
CA VAL A 71 9.69 4.37 -6.84
C VAL A 71 9.98 4.78 -8.27
N ARG A 72 9.07 4.47 -9.20
CA ARG A 72 9.20 4.91 -10.59
C ARG A 72 9.26 6.43 -10.68
N GLU A 73 8.35 7.13 -9.99
CA GLU A 73 8.30 8.60 -9.92
C GLU A 73 9.64 9.17 -9.39
N ILE A 74 10.15 8.62 -8.27
CA ILE A 74 11.42 9.03 -7.65
C ILE A 74 12.64 8.77 -8.55
N LEU A 75 12.64 7.68 -9.31
CA LEU A 75 13.74 7.34 -10.23
C LEU A 75 13.71 8.20 -11.51
N THR A 76 12.53 8.62 -11.98
CA THR A 76 12.38 9.41 -13.21
C THR A 76 12.46 10.91 -13.02
N ASP A 77 12.06 11.45 -11.85
CA ASP A 77 12.13 12.89 -11.61
C ASP A 77 13.55 13.34 -11.27
N GLN A 78 14.11 14.21 -12.13
CA GLN A 78 15.40 14.86 -11.91
C GLN A 78 15.30 16.25 -11.27
N GLN A 79 14.11 16.83 -11.06
CA GLN A 79 13.97 18.18 -10.50
C GLN A 79 12.63 18.34 -9.76
N ASP A 80 12.68 18.45 -8.43
CA ASP A 80 12.07 19.56 -7.67
C ASP A 80 12.20 19.34 -6.15
N GLU A 81 13.02 20.19 -5.51
CA GLU A 81 13.21 20.23 -4.06
C GLU A 81 12.06 20.90 -3.29
N ASN A 82 10.91 21.16 -3.91
CA ASN A 82 9.81 21.88 -3.28
C ASN A 82 8.50 21.10 -3.34
N SER A 83 8.37 20.09 -2.48
CA SER A 83 7.07 19.67 -1.96
C SER A 83 7.15 19.52 -0.44
N THR A 84 6.67 20.60 0.18
CA THR A 84 6.44 20.83 1.60
C THR A 84 5.61 19.71 2.23
N GLY A 85 6.20 18.96 3.18
CA GLY A 85 5.42 18.19 4.16
C GLY A 85 5.98 16.84 4.61
N ASN A 86 6.95 16.24 3.91
CA ASN A 86 7.49 14.92 4.29
C ASN A 86 8.83 15.03 5.05
N LEU A 87 8.94 14.28 6.15
CA LEU A 87 10.08 14.23 7.08
C LEU A 87 11.39 13.71 6.47
N ILE A 88 11.39 13.29 5.20
CA ILE A 88 12.52 12.65 4.51
C ILE A 88 12.61 13.26 3.12
N SER A 89 13.79 13.78 2.74
CA SER A 89 13.99 14.36 1.41
C SER A 89 13.98 13.27 0.34
N ASN A 90 13.48 13.59 -0.86
CA ASN A 90 13.49 12.68 -2.02
C ASN A 90 14.91 12.19 -2.32
N THR A 91 15.92 13.02 -2.09
CA THR A 91 17.34 12.67 -2.22
C THR A 91 17.76 11.56 -1.27
N THR A 92 17.33 11.60 0.00
CA THR A 92 17.57 10.53 0.97
C THR A 92 16.82 9.26 0.60
N MET A 93 15.57 9.39 0.15
CA MET A 93 14.76 8.24 -0.26
C MET A 93 15.39 7.53 -1.48
N LYS A 94 15.87 8.29 -2.47
CA LYS A 94 16.58 7.75 -3.63
C LYS A 94 17.86 7.02 -3.24
N ALA A 95 18.66 7.58 -2.34
CA ALA A 95 19.88 6.93 -1.85
C ALA A 95 19.58 5.61 -1.12
N ILE A 96 18.48 5.54 -0.35
CA ILE A 96 18.05 4.29 0.30
C ILE A 96 17.60 3.25 -0.73
N LEU A 97 16.88 3.65 -1.79
CA LEU A 97 16.44 2.76 -2.85
C LEU A 97 17.61 2.21 -3.68
N GLU A 98 18.61 3.05 -4.00
CA GLU A 98 19.85 2.61 -4.66
C GLU A 98 20.59 1.61 -3.76
N LEU A 99 20.74 1.92 -2.47
CA LEU A 99 21.37 1.01 -1.50
C LEU A 99 20.62 -0.33 -1.38
N LEU A 100 19.29 -0.31 -1.39
CA LEU A 100 18.48 -1.53 -1.38
C LEU A 100 18.67 -2.34 -2.67
N CYS A 101 18.84 -1.68 -3.82
CA CYS A 101 19.09 -2.36 -5.08
C CYS A 101 20.48 -3.04 -5.12
N ASP A 102 21.47 -2.46 -4.46
CA ASP A 102 22.84 -2.98 -4.41
C ASP A 102 23.02 -4.06 -3.32
N GLU A 103 22.48 -3.85 -2.12
CA GLU A 103 22.66 -4.74 -0.97
C GLU A 103 21.51 -5.75 -0.79
N GLY A 104 20.36 -5.51 -1.41
CA GLY A 104 19.14 -6.32 -1.27
C GLY A 104 19.09 -7.56 -2.17
N ASP A 105 20.17 -7.90 -2.88
CA ASP A 105 20.21 -9.05 -3.80
C ASP A 105 19.92 -10.40 -3.10
N PHE A 106 20.13 -10.49 -1.78
CA PHE A 106 19.79 -11.69 -1.00
C PHE A 106 18.28 -11.94 -0.88
N LEU A 107 17.45 -10.91 -1.06
CA LEU A 107 15.98 -11.01 -1.00
C LEU A 107 15.36 -11.37 -2.35
N VAL A 108 16.15 -11.30 -3.44
CA VAL A 108 15.68 -11.54 -4.80
C VAL A 108 15.95 -13.00 -5.16
N GLU A 109 14.98 -13.66 -5.83
CA GLU A 109 15.19 -15.03 -6.28
C GLU A 109 16.33 -15.10 -7.31
N PRO A 110 17.30 -16.02 -7.19
CA PRO A 110 18.42 -16.13 -8.13
C PRO A 110 17.99 -16.36 -9.59
N LYS A 111 16.85 -17.02 -9.81
CA LYS A 111 16.26 -17.20 -11.14
C LYS A 111 15.75 -15.90 -11.74
N LEU A 112 15.23 -15.00 -10.89
CA LEU A 112 14.81 -13.67 -11.31
C LEU A 112 16.03 -12.84 -11.73
N LEU A 113 17.15 -12.92 -11.01
CA LEU A 113 18.40 -12.25 -11.40
C LEU A 113 18.90 -12.72 -12.78
N ALA A 114 18.88 -14.02 -13.06
CA ALA A 114 19.26 -14.57 -14.37
C ALA A 114 18.36 -14.09 -15.52
N LEU A 115 17.08 -13.82 -15.24
CA LEU A 115 16.13 -13.27 -16.21
C LEU A 115 16.28 -11.75 -16.39
N LEU A 116 16.86 -11.07 -15.40
CA LEU A 116 17.12 -9.63 -15.42
C LEU A 116 18.44 -9.29 -16.13
N ASP A 117 19.40 -10.21 -16.23
CA ASP A 117 20.67 -10.01 -16.95
C ASP A 117 20.57 -9.36 -18.35
N PRO A 118 19.59 -9.70 -19.22
CA PRO A 118 19.46 -9.08 -20.53
C PRO A 118 18.76 -7.71 -20.57
N LEU A 119 18.18 -7.23 -19.46
CA LEU A 119 17.39 -5.97 -19.45
C LEU A 119 18.27 -4.70 -19.32
N GLU A 120 17.68 -3.53 -19.49
CA GLU A 120 18.35 -2.25 -19.20
C GLU A 120 18.48 -2.01 -17.69
N THR A 121 19.54 -1.32 -17.26
CA THR A 121 19.85 -1.09 -15.84
C THR A 121 18.68 -0.50 -15.05
N ASN A 122 17.93 0.43 -15.63
CA ASN A 122 16.77 1.06 -14.97
C ASN A 122 15.61 0.07 -14.77
N GLU A 123 15.30 -0.75 -15.77
CA GLU A 123 14.26 -1.77 -15.67
C GLU A 123 14.67 -2.88 -14.69
N LYS A 124 15.96 -3.24 -14.67
CA LYS A 124 16.50 -4.18 -13.68
C LYS A 124 16.31 -3.67 -12.25
N SER A 125 16.71 -2.43 -11.99
CA SER A 125 16.59 -1.82 -10.67
C SER A 125 15.14 -1.75 -10.20
N LEU A 126 14.21 -1.42 -11.10
CA LEU A 126 12.79 -1.33 -10.78
C LEU A 126 12.18 -2.69 -10.43
N ILE A 127 12.48 -3.74 -11.21
CA ILE A 127 11.99 -5.10 -10.94
C ILE A 127 12.65 -5.70 -9.69
N LYS A 128 13.95 -5.43 -9.47
CA LYS A 128 14.62 -5.81 -8.22
C LYS A 128 13.97 -5.15 -7.01
N LEU A 129 13.70 -3.84 -7.08
CA LEU A 129 13.04 -3.11 -6.00
C LEU A 129 11.62 -3.62 -5.74
N ASP A 130 10.85 -3.95 -6.79
CA ASP A 130 9.54 -4.58 -6.64
C ASP A 130 9.64 -5.93 -5.89
N ALA A 131 10.61 -6.77 -6.27
CA ALA A 131 10.84 -8.04 -5.59
C ALA A 131 11.27 -7.87 -4.13
N ILE A 132 12.15 -6.91 -3.85
CA ILE A 132 12.59 -6.57 -2.49
C ILE A 132 11.42 -6.06 -1.66
N PHE A 133 10.62 -5.13 -2.19
CA PHE A 133 9.43 -4.63 -1.52
C PHE A 133 8.42 -5.73 -1.25
N ARG A 134 8.21 -6.65 -2.18
CA ARG A 134 7.34 -7.80 -1.97
C ARG A 134 7.87 -8.74 -0.88
N ALA A 135 9.19 -8.91 -0.78
CA ALA A 135 9.82 -9.66 0.31
C ALA A 135 9.68 -8.96 1.67
N LEU A 136 9.77 -7.63 1.69
CA LEU A 136 9.64 -6.78 2.87
C LEU A 136 8.19 -6.41 3.23
N LYS A 137 7.22 -6.77 2.38
CA LYS A 137 5.80 -6.37 2.47
C LYS A 137 5.58 -4.86 2.48
N VAL A 138 6.28 -4.14 1.60
CA VAL A 138 6.14 -2.70 1.37
C VAL A 138 5.25 -2.51 0.15
N GLU A 139 3.97 -2.20 0.36
CA GLU A 139 2.97 -2.21 -0.71
C GLU A 139 2.53 -0.79 -1.13
N ASN A 140 2.68 0.18 -0.24
CA ASN A 140 2.18 1.55 -0.46
C ASN A 140 3.22 2.63 -0.12
N GLU A 141 2.90 3.89 -0.48
CA GLU A 141 3.73 5.06 -0.19
C GLU A 141 4.05 5.23 1.31
N GLU A 142 3.10 4.92 2.20
CA GLU A 142 3.30 5.05 3.65
C GLU A 142 4.30 4.02 4.19
N ASP A 143 4.25 2.79 3.69
CA ASP A 143 5.22 1.74 4.03
C ASP A 143 6.64 2.15 3.63
N ILE A 144 6.80 2.78 2.45
CA ILE A 144 8.10 3.33 2.01
C ILE A 144 8.58 4.41 2.97
N LYS A 145 7.70 5.31 3.42
CA LYS A 145 8.05 6.37 4.39
C LYS A 145 8.47 5.78 5.74
N VAL A 146 7.75 4.79 6.24
CA VAL A 146 8.07 4.09 7.49
C VAL A 146 9.42 3.39 7.38
N MET A 147 9.65 2.67 6.26
CA MET A 147 10.92 2.03 5.97
C MET A 147 12.07 3.05 5.93
N ALA A 148 11.90 4.14 5.18
CA ALA A 148 12.92 5.18 5.06
C ALA A 148 13.23 5.85 6.41
N LYS A 149 12.21 6.10 7.22
CA LYS A 149 12.37 6.64 8.58
C LYS A 149 13.19 5.70 9.45
N PHE A 150 12.88 4.40 9.40
CA PHE A 150 13.62 3.38 10.14
C PHE A 150 15.11 3.36 9.77
N PHE A 151 15.43 3.44 8.47
CA PHE A 151 16.82 3.50 8.02
C PHE A 151 17.54 4.76 8.52
N VAL A 152 16.91 5.94 8.44
CA VAL A 152 17.49 7.20 8.93
C VAL A 152 17.74 7.16 10.43
N ASP A 153 16.75 6.72 11.22
CA ASP A 153 16.87 6.59 12.67
C ASP A 153 17.98 5.60 13.05
N HIS A 154 18.12 4.51 12.30
CA HIS A 154 19.15 3.50 12.54
C HIS A 154 20.56 3.99 12.17
N ILE A 155 20.71 4.76 11.08
CA ILE A 155 21.98 5.38 10.69
C ILE A 155 22.42 6.41 11.75
N GLN A 156 21.48 7.19 12.29
CA GLN A 156 21.79 8.17 13.34
C GLN A 156 22.25 7.49 14.64
N GLN A 157 21.55 6.44 15.08
CA GLN A 157 21.92 5.68 16.28
C GLN A 157 23.28 4.95 16.17
N ASN A 158 23.68 4.54 14.97
CA ASN A 158 24.99 3.91 14.77
C ASN A 158 26.15 4.93 14.78
N LYS A 159 25.91 6.19 14.39
CA LYS A 159 26.91 7.27 14.52
C LYS A 159 27.18 7.63 15.98
N ASP A 160 26.14 7.70 16.80
CA ASP A 160 26.27 8.07 18.22
C ASP A 160 26.95 6.99 19.07
N LYS A 161 27.03 5.74 18.58
CA LYS A 161 27.74 4.63 19.25
C LYS A 161 29.21 4.49 18.86
N GLN A 162 29.67 5.23 17.85
CA GLN A 162 31.06 5.24 17.39
C GLN A 162 31.85 6.48 17.84
N SER A 163 31.21 7.42 18.55
CA SER A 163 31.86 8.59 19.16
C SER A 163 32.01 8.45 20.66
#